data_AF-Q7Q348-F1
#
_entry.id   AF-Q7Q348-F1
#
_cell.length_a   1.000
_cell.length_b   1.000
_cell.length_c   1.000
_cell.angle_alpha   90.00
_cell.angle_beta   90.00
_cell.angle_gamma   90.00
#
_symmetry.space_group_name_H-M   'P 1'
#
loop_
_entity.id
_entity.type
_entity.pdbx_description
1 polymer ?
#
loop_
_entity_poly.entity_id
_entity_poly.type
_entity_poly.pdbx_seq_one_letter_code
_entity_poly.pdbx_strand_id
1 'polypeptide(L)' 'KSLQVKMRFLSYINLMVLGVLALVLSASAGPCGCPRSYRPVCGTDLKTYSNQCVLDCRINSNYGRKFGLKLLRDGHC' A
#
# COMPACT_ATOMS: atom_id res chain seq x y z
N LYS A 1 20.23 43.64 9.64
CA LYS A 1 20.68 42.34 10.19
C LYS A 1 19.54 41.32 10.39
N SER A 2 18.32 41.73 10.75
CA SER A 2 17.17 40.81 10.95
C SER A 2 16.63 40.13 9.66
N LEU A 3 16.68 40.83 8.50
CA LEU A 3 16.10 40.34 7.23
C LEU A 3 16.87 39.15 6.61
N GLN A 4 18.20 39.15 6.71
CA GLN A 4 19.07 38.07 6.23
C GLN A 4 18.88 36.78 7.04
N VAL A 5 18.59 36.90 8.34
CA VAL A 5 18.33 35.76 9.24
C VAL A 5 16.97 35.14 8.93
N LYS A 6 15.95 35.96 8.64
CA LYS A 6 14.62 35.51 8.23
C LYS A 6 14.64 34.78 6.89
N MET A 7 15.44 35.25 5.93
CA MET A 7 15.61 34.60 4.62
C MET A 7 16.30 33.23 4.74
N ARG A 8 17.30 33.10 5.62
CA ARG A 8 17.91 31.80 5.93
C ARG A 8 16.93 30.83 6.58
N PHE A 9 16.11 31.31 7.52
CA PHE A 9 15.08 30.52 8.18
C PHE A 9 14.02 30.00 7.21
N LEU A 10 13.53 30.85 6.30
CA LEU A 10 12.59 30.46 5.24
C LEU A 10 13.21 29.44 4.27
N SER A 11 14.50 29.59 3.93
CA SER A 11 15.22 28.61 3.13
C SER A 11 15.30 27.24 3.80
N TYR A 12 15.59 27.19 5.12
CA TYR A 12 15.61 25.94 5.87
C TYR A 12 14.23 25.29 5.97
N ILE A 13 13.18 26.08 6.22
CA ILE A 13 11.80 25.57 6.24
C ILE A 13 11.45 24.95 4.88
N ASN A 14 11.73 25.64 3.76
CA ASN A 14 11.47 25.10 2.44
C ASN A 14 12.24 23.80 2.17
N LEU A 15 13.51 23.72 2.57
CA LEU A 15 14.32 22.51 2.43
C LEU A 15 13.76 21.34 3.25
N MET A 16 13.35 21.61 4.50
CA MET A 16 12.72 20.62 5.38
C MET A 16 11.36 20.16 4.84
N VAL A 17 10.54 21.09 4.34
CA VAL A 17 9.23 20.78 3.75
C VAL A 17 9.38 19.94 2.48
N LEU A 18 10.34 20.25 1.61
CA LEU A 18 10.64 19.46 0.41
C LEU A 18 11.15 18.05 0.78
N GLY A 19 11.99 17.94 1.81
CA GLY A 19 12.47 16.64 2.31
C GLY A 19 11.34 15.78 2.89
N VAL A 20 10.47 16.36 3.71
CA VAL A 20 9.29 15.67 4.27
C VAL A 20 8.30 15.29 3.16
N LEU A 21 8.07 16.17 2.19
CA LEU A 21 7.20 15.90 1.04
C LEU A 21 7.73 14.71 0.21
N ALA A 22 9.03 14.66 -0.07
CA ALA A 22 9.65 13.53 -0.75
C ALA A 22 9.52 12.21 0.04
N LEU A 23 9.62 12.26 1.37
CA LEU A 23 9.44 11.11 2.25
C LEU A 23 7.99 10.58 2.18
N VAL A 24 7.00 11.47 2.25
CA VAL A 24 5.57 11.11 2.21
C VAL A 24 5.17 10.59 0.83
N LEU A 25 5.72 11.13 -0.25
CA LEU A 25 5.50 10.64 -1.62
C LEU A 25 6.00 9.20 -1.83
N SER A 26 6.96 8.75 -1.02
CA SER A 26 7.57 7.42 -1.12
C SER A 26 6.81 6.34 -0.33
N ALA A 27 5.70 6.68 0.32
CA ALA A 27 4.85 5.73 1.04
C ALA A 27 4.09 4.82 0.07
N SER A 28 4.78 3.83 -0.48
CA SER A 28 4.16 2.75 -1.24
C SER A 28 3.43 1.80 -0.28
N ALA A 29 2.23 1.36 -0.67
CA ALA A 29 1.46 0.35 0.04
C ALA A 29 2.35 -0.89 0.27
N GLY A 30 2.72 -1.10 1.53
CA GLY A 30 3.69 -2.11 1.94
C GLY A 30 3.24 -3.55 1.63
N PRO A 31 4.16 -4.52 1.72
CA PRO A 31 3.85 -5.93 1.52
C PRO A 31 2.74 -6.37 2.48
N CYS A 32 1.73 -7.09 1.98
CA CYS A 32 0.66 -7.60 2.82
C CYS A 32 1.21 -8.60 3.84
N GLY A 33 1.17 -8.23 5.11
CA GLY A 33 1.49 -9.12 6.22
C GLY A 33 0.33 -10.09 6.45
N CYS A 34 0.42 -11.31 5.91
CA CYS A 34 -0.56 -12.36 6.14
C CYS A 34 0.05 -13.55 6.89
N PRO A 35 -0.72 -14.22 7.78
CA PRO A 35 -0.28 -15.45 8.41
C PRO A 35 -0.07 -16.55 7.36
N ARG A 36 0.82 -17.50 7.65
CA ARG A 36 1.09 -18.68 6.80
C ARG A 36 0.11 -19.83 7.02
N SER A 37 -1.02 -19.59 7.68
CA SER A 37 -2.06 -20.59 7.86
C SER A 37 -2.66 -21.00 6.51
N TYR A 38 -2.73 -22.30 6.26
CA TYR A 38 -3.31 -22.82 5.03
C TYR A 38 -4.80 -23.13 5.23
N ARG A 39 -5.65 -22.27 4.66
CA ARG A 39 -7.12 -22.37 4.66
C ARG A 39 -7.61 -21.86 3.30
N PRO A 40 -7.52 -22.68 2.26
CA PRO A 40 -7.61 -22.22 0.87
C PRO A 40 -8.98 -21.63 0.56
N VAL A 41 -9.00 -20.61 -0.30
CA VAL A 41 -10.21 -19.94 -0.81
C VAL A 41 -10.11 -19.74 -2.33
N CYS A 42 -11.23 -19.73 -3.02
CA CYS A 42 -11.30 -19.53 -4.46
C CYS A 42 -11.71 -18.09 -4.79
N GLY A 43 -10.94 -17.40 -5.63
CA GLY A 43 -11.26 -16.06 -6.12
C GLY A 43 -12.16 -16.08 -7.35
N THR A 44 -12.81 -14.94 -7.67
CA THR A 44 -13.59 -14.76 -8.90
C THR A 44 -12.74 -14.84 -10.17
N ASP A 45 -11.42 -14.77 -10.05
CA ASP A 45 -10.45 -15.03 -11.12
C ASP A 45 -10.09 -16.52 -11.28
N LEU A 46 -10.84 -17.42 -10.64
CA LEU A 46 -10.67 -18.87 -10.66
C LEU A 46 -9.29 -19.33 -10.16
N LYS A 47 -8.65 -18.53 -9.30
CA LYS A 47 -7.40 -18.90 -8.63
C LYS A 47 -7.64 -19.25 -7.17
N THR A 48 -6.94 -20.29 -6.72
CA THR A 48 -6.89 -20.68 -5.31
C THR A 48 -5.86 -19.80 -4.58
N TYR A 49 -6.28 -19.19 -3.48
CA TYR A 49 -5.46 -18.40 -2.57
C TYR A 49 -5.25 -19.18 -1.27
N SER A 50 -4.04 -19.15 -0.71
CA SER A 50 -3.68 -19.97 0.46
C SER A 50 -4.51 -19.70 1.71
N ASN A 51 -5.03 -18.49 1.85
CA ASN A 51 -6.01 -18.09 2.85
C ASN A 51 -6.72 -16.79 2.46
N GLN A 52 -7.78 -16.47 3.21
CA GLN A 52 -8.57 -15.25 3.03
C GLN A 52 -7.72 -13.98 3.07
N CYS A 53 -6.74 -13.87 3.98
CA CYS A 53 -5.87 -12.68 4.04
C CYS A 53 -5.08 -12.47 2.75
N VAL A 54 -4.55 -13.54 2.16
CA VAL A 54 -3.81 -13.47 0.89
C VAL A 54 -4.75 -13.07 -0.26
N LEU A 55 -5.98 -13.55 -0.27
CA LEU A 55 -7.00 -13.09 -1.22
C LEU A 55 -7.30 -11.60 -1.03
N ASP A 56 -7.59 -11.15 0.18
CA ASP A 56 -7.93 -9.74 0.49
C ASP A 56 -6.79 -8.78 0.13
N CYS A 57 -5.55 -9.22 0.34
CA CYS A 57 -4.38 -8.51 -0.14
C CYS A 57 -4.42 -8.33 -1.65
N ARG A 58 -4.70 -9.41 -2.40
CA ARG A 58 -4.79 -9.36 -3.85
C ARG A 58 -5.96 -8.49 -4.30
N ILE A 59 -7.10 -8.53 -3.61
CA ILE A 59 -8.27 -7.66 -3.86
C ILE A 59 -7.87 -6.19 -3.77
N ASN A 60 -7.09 -5.81 -2.75
CA ASN A 60 -6.64 -4.43 -2.54
C ASN A 60 -5.49 -3.99 -3.45
N SER A 61 -4.90 -4.90 -4.23
CA SER A 61 -3.88 -4.57 -5.23
C SER A 61 -4.47 -3.87 -6.45
N ASN A 62 -3.63 -3.20 -7.24
CA ASN A 62 -4.03 -2.65 -8.54
C ASN A 62 -4.69 -3.70 -9.45
N TYR A 63 -4.22 -4.95 -9.40
CA TYR A 63 -4.83 -6.05 -10.14
C TYR A 63 -6.24 -6.36 -9.65
N GLY A 64 -6.41 -6.54 -8.33
CA GLY A 64 -7.71 -6.90 -7.75
C GLY A 64 -8.77 -5.83 -8.00
N ARG A 65 -8.41 -4.55 -7.83
CA ARG A 65 -9.30 -3.43 -8.12
C ARG A 65 -9.63 -3.30 -9.61
N LYS A 66 -8.66 -3.51 -10.50
CA LYS A 66 -8.86 -3.41 -11.95
C LYS A 66 -9.81 -4.48 -12.50
N PHE A 67 -9.72 -5.71 -11.99
CA PHE A 67 -10.50 -6.85 -12.47
C PHE A 67 -11.72 -7.20 -11.60
N GLY A 68 -11.98 -6.45 -10.52
CA GLY A 68 -13.09 -6.72 -9.63
C GLY A 68 -12.96 -8.07 -8.91
N LEU A 69 -11.74 -8.41 -8.48
CA LEU A 69 -11.47 -9.65 -7.74
C LEU A 69 -12.27 -9.66 -6.43
N LYS A 70 -12.96 -10.78 -6.18
CA LYS A 70 -13.72 -11.05 -4.95
C LYS A 70 -13.54 -12.51 -4.56
N LEU A 71 -14.00 -12.87 -3.37
CA LEU A 71 -14.19 -14.27 -2.98
C LEU A 71 -15.30 -14.89 -3.85
N LEU A 72 -15.02 -16.05 -4.43
CA LEU A 72 -16.00 -16.88 -5.14
C LEU A 72 -16.60 -17.92 -4.19
N ARG A 73 -15.76 -18.71 -3.50
CA ARG A 73 -16.16 -19.73 -2.53
C ARG A 73 -15.01 -20.09 -1.58
N ASP A 74 -15.35 -20.65 -0.42
CA ASP A 74 -14.36 -21.31 0.45
C ASP A 74 -13.83 -22.60 -0.19
N GLY A 75 -12.60 -22.96 0.15
CA GLY A 75 -11.90 -24.11 -0.42
C GLY A 75 -11.14 -23.79 -1.71
N HIS A 76 -10.69 -24.83 -2.40
CA HIS A 76 -9.98 -24.66 -3.67
C HIS A 76 -10.96 -24.26 -4.78
N CYS A 77 -10.45 -23.58 -5.81
CA CYS A 77 -11.04 -23.68 -7.14
C CYS A 77 -10.83 -25.11 -7.64
#